data_AF-A0A8S1EJ86-F1
#
_entry.id   AF-A0A8S1EJ86-F1
#
_cell.length_a   1.000
_cell.length_b   1.000
_cell.length_c   1.000
_cell.angle_alpha   90.00
_cell.angle_beta   90.00
_cell.angle_gamma   90.00
#
_symmetry.space_group_name_H-M   'P 1'
#
loop_
_entity.id
_entity.type
_entity.pdbx_description
1 polymer ?
#
loop_
_entity_poly.entity_id
_entity_poly.type
_entity_poly.pdbx_seq_one_letter_code
_entity_poly.pdbx_strand_id
1 'polypeptide(L)'
;MGFLFQLAAVLLSVETFISCRIPRMPMMSASTMIVFVVLVSLEERLCVRTDEDLIKIVEKACTNNNRLCPKPEYYTFSEDGDFSWNKERLLGSSQINLFRKTFLAEQILIPALRSTFCCVEGQCLLRCGLQPQKESELVANFPNNARKLLALNYEPFKPHHKNLIQYLEDLRSGNETLGQYPAEIEDFLDVLHEHTHIVKPLLDEKENVS
;
A
#
# COMPACT_ATOMS: atom_id res chain seq x y z
N MET A 1 55.82 1.07 -25.63
CA MET A 1 54.76 2.09 -25.45
C MET A 1 53.40 1.43 -25.60
N GLY A 2 52.80 0.92 -24.52
CA GLY A 2 51.54 0.17 -24.67
C GLY A 2 50.87 -0.35 -23.40
N PHE A 3 51.20 0.19 -22.22
CA PHE A 3 50.61 -0.27 -20.94
C PHE A 3 50.05 0.85 -20.06
N LEU A 4 50.09 2.11 -20.50
CA LEU A 4 49.60 3.26 -19.74
C LEU A 4 48.19 3.74 -20.15
N PHE A 5 47.58 3.13 -21.17
CA PHE A 5 46.27 3.59 -21.70
C PHE A 5 45.04 2.81 -21.20
N GLN A 6 45.22 1.76 -20.39
CA GLN A 6 44.09 0.95 -19.89
C GLN A 6 43.58 1.33 -18.50
N LEU A 7 44.27 2.21 -17.77
CA LEU A 7 43.84 2.66 -16.43
C LEU A 7 42.89 3.87 -16.45
N ALA A 8 42.71 4.53 -17.61
CA ALA A 8 41.85 5.70 -17.73
C ALA A 8 40.38 5.37 -18.05
N ALA A 9 40.05 4.12 -18.41
CA ALA A 9 38.71 3.75 -18.88
C ALA A 9 37.78 3.18 -17.80
N VAL A 10 38.24 2.97 -16.56
CA VAL A 10 37.42 2.41 -15.47
C VAL A 10 36.82 3.49 -14.55
N LEU A 11 37.13 4.78 -14.78
CA LEU A 11 36.60 5.89 -13.98
C LEU A 11 35.35 6.57 -14.59
N LEU A 12 34.79 6.04 -15.69
CA LEU A 12 33.67 6.65 -16.40
C LEU A 12 32.47 5.69 -16.52
N SER A 13 31.82 5.36 -15.41
CA SER A 13 30.43 4.84 -15.46
C SER A 13 29.66 4.86 -14.13
N VAL A 14 30.06 5.68 -13.14
CA VAL A 14 29.24 5.88 -11.93
C VAL A 14 28.92 7.36 -11.78
N GLU A 15 28.28 7.93 -12.79
CA GLU A 15 27.51 9.16 -12.65
C GLU A 15 26.08 8.82 -12.22
N THR A 16 25.94 8.24 -11.03
CA THR A 16 24.67 8.37 -10.29
C THR A 16 24.64 9.77 -9.70
N PHE A 17 23.81 10.62 -10.30
CA PHE A 17 23.45 11.97 -9.85
C PHE A 17 23.35 12.07 -8.31
N ILE A 18 24.40 12.60 -7.68
CA ILE A 18 24.35 13.08 -6.30
C ILE A 18 23.71 14.47 -6.36
N SER A 19 22.38 14.54 -6.23
CA SER A 19 21.69 15.83 -6.07
C SER A 19 21.72 16.28 -4.60
N CYS A 20 22.91 16.57 -4.05
CA CYS A 20 23.00 17.64 -3.05
C CYS A 20 23.29 18.91 -3.88
N ARG A 21 22.38 19.88 -3.84
CA ARG A 21 22.41 21.12 -4.65
C ARG A 21 23.74 21.87 -4.40
N ILE A 22 24.74 21.64 -5.25
CA ILE A 22 26.02 22.35 -5.16
C ILE A 22 25.76 23.83 -5.50
N PRO A 23 26.05 24.80 -4.61
CA PRO A 23 25.99 26.21 -4.99
C PRO A 23 27.00 26.47 -6.11
N ARG A 24 26.54 27.06 -7.22
CA ARG A 24 27.39 27.51 -8.34
C ARG A 24 28.50 28.39 -7.78
N MET A 25 29.74 27.89 -7.79
CA MET A 25 30.89 28.71 -7.42
C MET A 25 31.24 29.66 -8.58
N PRO A 26 31.61 30.92 -8.28
CA PRO A 26 32.09 31.86 -9.29
C PRO A 26 33.43 31.39 -9.87
N MET A 27 33.64 31.62 -11.17
CA MET A 27 34.91 31.34 -11.85
C MET A 27 36.05 32.10 -11.16
N MET A 28 36.99 31.36 -10.55
CA MET A 28 38.25 31.91 -10.01
C MET A 28 39.43 31.42 -10.85
N SER A 29 40.51 32.22 -10.90
CA SER A 29 41.67 31.98 -11.75
C SER A 29 42.55 30.82 -11.26
N ALA A 30 43.29 30.21 -12.19
CA ALA A 30 44.01 28.95 -11.97
C ALA A 30 45.07 28.97 -10.84
N SER A 31 45.56 30.15 -10.44
CA SER A 31 46.62 30.25 -9.42
C SER A 31 46.13 30.20 -7.97
N THR A 32 44.82 30.35 -7.71
CA THR A 32 44.22 30.14 -6.38
C THR A 32 43.64 28.72 -6.18
N MET A 33 43.65 27.88 -7.23
CA MET A 33 43.08 26.52 -7.17
C MET A 33 43.83 25.58 -6.22
N ILE A 34 45.16 25.70 -6.12
CA ILE A 34 45.96 24.65 -5.44
C ILE A 34 45.83 24.73 -3.91
N VAL A 35 45.67 25.93 -3.34
CA VAL A 35 45.47 26.10 -1.89
C VAL A 35 44.03 25.78 -1.47
N PHE A 36 43.05 25.94 -2.38
CA PHE A 36 41.65 25.61 -2.11
C PHE A 36 41.37 24.10 -2.12
N VAL A 37 42.08 23.32 -2.95
CA VAL A 37 41.87 21.85 -3.04
C VAL A 37 42.24 21.13 -1.73
N VAL A 38 43.22 21.63 -0.98
CA VAL A 38 43.65 21.01 0.29
C VAL A 38 42.75 21.40 1.46
N LEU A 39 42.16 22.60 1.48
CA LEU A 39 41.24 23.03 2.54
C LEU A 39 39.79 22.56 2.35
N VAL A 40 39.37 22.19 1.14
CA VAL A 40 38.01 21.67 0.87
C VAL A 40 37.89 20.16 1.15
N SER A 41 39.01 19.46 1.39
CA SER A 41 39.01 17.99 1.59
C SER A 41 38.56 17.53 2.99
N LEU A 42 38.14 18.43 3.88
CA LEU A 42 37.69 18.07 5.23
C LEU A 42 36.39 18.76 5.66
N GLU A 43 35.54 19.14 4.71
CA GLU A 43 34.11 19.19 4.97
C GLU A 43 33.51 17.95 4.30
N GLU A 44 33.55 16.81 5.00
CA GLU A 44 32.43 15.89 4.89
C GLU A 44 31.18 16.69 5.28
N ARG A 45 30.58 17.38 4.32
CA ARG A 45 29.19 17.80 4.43
C ARG A 45 28.41 16.52 4.42
N LEU A 46 28.37 15.86 5.58
CA LEU A 46 27.39 14.85 5.90
C LEU A 46 26.05 15.55 5.61
N CYS A 47 25.47 15.29 4.43
CA CYS A 47 24.08 15.65 4.13
C CYS A 47 23.24 14.78 5.09
N VAL A 48 23.23 15.12 6.39
CA VAL A 48 22.44 14.45 7.43
C VAL A 48 21.00 14.73 7.06
N ARG A 49 20.25 13.68 6.71
CA ARG A 49 18.81 13.82 6.49
C ARG A 49 18.17 14.25 7.79
N THR A 50 17.31 15.27 7.71
CA THR A 50 16.52 15.66 8.87
C THR A 50 15.46 14.60 9.17
N ASP A 51 14.90 14.68 10.37
CA ASP A 51 13.86 13.74 10.80
C ASP A 51 12.60 13.90 9.95
N GLU A 52 12.26 15.12 9.55
CA GLU A 52 11.14 15.39 8.66
C GLU A 52 11.35 14.76 7.27
N ASP A 53 12.57 14.79 6.75
CA ASP A 53 12.88 14.18 5.45
C ASP A 53 12.77 12.65 5.54
N LEU A 54 13.29 12.05 6.60
CA LEU A 54 13.18 10.59 6.81
C LEU A 54 11.73 10.15 6.95
N ILE A 55 10.91 10.87 7.73
CA ILE A 55 9.48 10.58 7.88
C ILE A 55 8.78 10.64 6.52
N LYS A 56 9.01 11.69 5.72
CA LYS A 56 8.41 11.82 4.38
C LYS A 56 8.80 10.68 3.45
N ILE A 57 10.04 10.20 3.52
CA ILE A 57 10.48 9.08 2.69
C ILE A 57 9.82 7.77 3.15
N VAL A 58 9.68 7.55 4.46
CA VAL A 58 8.96 6.39 5.01
C VAL A 58 7.49 6.42 4.61
N GLU A 59 6.83 7.57 4.72
CA GLU A 59 5.44 7.77 4.28
C GLU A 59 5.28 7.45 2.79
N LYS A 60 6.22 7.87 1.94
CA LYS A 60 6.24 7.49 0.52
C LYS A 60 6.48 5.99 0.31
N ALA A 61 7.26 5.35 1.18
CA ALA A 61 7.54 3.92 1.08
C ALA A 61 6.30 3.06 1.36
N CYS A 62 5.46 3.46 2.34
CA CYS A 62 4.18 2.82 2.70
C CYS A 62 2.98 3.70 2.34
N THR A 63 2.65 3.77 1.05
CA THR A 63 1.46 4.48 0.57
C THR A 63 0.29 3.53 0.32
N ASN A 64 -0.92 3.99 0.65
CA ASN A 64 -2.19 3.31 0.34
C ASN A 64 -2.33 2.98 -1.15
N ASN A 65 -1.78 3.83 -2.03
CA ASN A 65 -1.83 3.59 -3.48
C ASN A 65 -1.12 2.29 -3.90
N ASN A 66 -0.16 1.82 -3.10
CA ASN A 66 0.57 0.58 -3.38
C ASN A 66 0.01 -0.62 -2.62
N ARG A 67 -1.17 -0.51 -1.98
CA ARG A 67 -1.74 -1.54 -1.11
C ARG A 67 -0.78 -1.99 0.00
N LEU A 68 -0.07 -1.04 0.59
CA LEU A 68 0.87 -1.29 1.69
C LEU A 68 0.35 -0.63 2.97
N CYS A 69 0.39 -1.40 4.05
CA CYS A 69 0.06 -0.93 5.40
C CYS A 69 1.35 -0.70 6.19
N PRO A 70 1.47 0.33 7.04
CA PRO A 70 2.55 0.41 8.00
C PRO A 70 2.53 -0.79 8.97
N LYS A 71 3.66 -1.14 9.60
CA LYS A 71 3.70 -2.20 10.63
C LYS A 71 3.11 -1.73 11.97
N PRO A 72 2.35 -2.58 12.69
CA PRO A 72 1.58 -2.18 13.88
C PRO A 72 2.36 -1.45 14.97
N GLU A 73 3.65 -1.71 15.12
CA GLU A 73 4.48 -1.01 16.10
C GLU A 73 4.71 0.48 15.78
N TYR A 74 4.58 0.92 14.52
CA TYR A 74 4.97 2.25 14.04
C TYR A 74 3.80 3.17 13.69
N TYR A 75 2.55 2.77 13.91
CA TYR A 75 1.39 3.62 13.60
C TYR A 75 0.25 3.46 14.60
N THR A 76 -0.67 4.41 14.55
CA THR A 76 -1.91 4.45 15.33
C THR A 76 -3.09 4.53 14.37
N PHE A 77 -4.10 3.69 14.57
CA PHE A 77 -5.36 3.78 13.84
C PHE A 77 -6.25 4.84 14.46
N SER A 78 -6.90 5.63 13.61
CA SER A 78 -8.12 6.34 13.99
C SER A 78 -9.32 5.40 13.92
N GLU A 79 -10.40 5.78 14.58
CA GLU A 79 -11.68 5.08 14.50
C GLU A 79 -12.26 5.09 13.07
N ASP A 80 -11.86 6.06 12.25
CA ASP A 80 -12.29 6.23 10.85
C ASP A 80 -11.54 5.32 9.85
N GLY A 81 -10.66 4.44 10.33
CA GLY A 81 -9.88 3.52 9.47
C GLY A 81 -8.64 4.17 8.83
N ASP A 82 -8.38 5.44 9.10
CA ASP A 82 -7.12 6.09 8.75
C ASP A 82 -6.01 5.67 9.71
N PHE A 83 -4.76 5.69 9.24
CA PHE A 83 -3.60 5.53 10.10
C PHE A 83 -2.77 6.80 10.15
N SER A 84 -2.18 7.02 11.31
CA SER A 84 -1.18 8.07 11.55
C SER A 84 0.12 7.43 12.00
N TRP A 85 1.25 7.87 11.45
CA TRP A 85 2.55 7.39 11.87
C TRP A 85 2.86 7.81 13.31
N ASN A 86 3.26 6.84 14.13
CA ASN A 86 3.84 7.11 15.44
C ASN A 86 5.30 7.56 15.24
N LYS A 87 5.49 8.87 15.06
CA LYS A 87 6.79 9.49 14.74
C LYS A 87 7.86 9.18 15.78
N GLU A 88 7.49 9.14 17.06
CA GLU A 88 8.43 8.84 18.15
C GLU A 88 8.99 7.42 18.03
N ARG A 89 8.11 6.43 17.83
CA ARG A 89 8.54 5.03 17.65
C ARG A 89 9.31 4.82 16.36
N LEU A 90 8.91 5.50 15.29
CA LEU A 90 9.60 5.44 14.00
C LEU A 90 11.04 6.00 14.12
N LEU A 91 11.18 7.23 14.60
CA LEU A 91 12.48 7.91 14.75
C LEU A 91 13.37 7.28 15.82
N GLY A 92 12.77 6.70 16.86
CA GLY A 92 13.47 5.94 17.90
C GLY A 92 13.97 4.56 17.45
N SER A 93 13.57 4.08 16.27
CA SER A 93 13.98 2.77 15.78
C SER A 93 15.47 2.73 15.44
N SER A 94 16.10 1.57 15.67
CA SER A 94 17.51 1.37 15.31
C SER A 94 17.73 1.46 13.80
N GLN A 95 16.72 1.11 13.01
CA GLN A 95 16.74 1.15 11.56
C GLN A 95 16.73 2.58 11.03
N ILE A 96 15.90 3.49 11.57
CA ILE A 96 15.97 4.92 11.18
C ILE A 96 17.34 5.52 11.50
N ASN A 97 17.92 5.19 12.65
CA ASN A 97 19.26 5.67 12.99
C ASN A 97 20.34 5.17 12.02
N LEU A 98 20.19 3.95 11.48
CA LEU A 98 21.03 3.45 10.40
C LEU A 98 20.81 4.25 9.12
N PHE A 99 19.55 4.42 8.70
CA PHE A 99 19.20 5.14 7.47
C PHE A 99 19.58 6.62 7.48
N ARG A 100 19.57 7.26 8.66
CA ARG A 100 20.03 8.65 8.87
C ARG A 100 21.51 8.82 8.53
N LYS A 101 22.32 7.80 8.80
CA LYS A 101 23.78 7.81 8.58
C LYS A 101 24.19 7.30 7.20
N THR A 102 23.29 6.64 6.48
CA THR A 102 23.59 6.08 5.15
C THR A 102 23.26 7.04 4.01
N PHE A 103 24.25 7.22 3.12
CA PHE A 103 24.09 7.94 1.86
C PHE A 103 23.60 6.99 0.75
N LEU A 104 22.36 6.52 0.87
CA LEU A 104 21.71 5.73 -0.18
C LEU A 104 20.82 6.63 -1.03
N ALA A 105 20.90 6.46 -2.35
CA ALA A 105 19.93 7.05 -3.27
C ALA A 105 18.52 6.54 -2.97
N GLU A 106 17.48 7.36 -3.23
CA GLU A 106 16.09 7.02 -2.93
C GLU A 106 15.66 5.68 -3.56
N GLN A 107 16.15 5.35 -4.75
CA GLN A 107 15.87 4.08 -5.44
C GLN A 107 16.29 2.83 -4.66
N ILE A 108 17.27 2.94 -3.76
CA ILE A 108 17.73 1.84 -2.89
C ILE A 108 17.10 1.96 -1.51
N LEU A 109 16.99 3.20 -1.02
CA LEU A 109 16.47 3.48 0.31
C LEU A 109 14.98 3.13 0.44
N ILE A 110 14.15 3.49 -0.54
CA ILE A 110 12.70 3.26 -0.48
C ILE A 110 12.35 1.77 -0.37
N PRO A 111 12.92 0.85 -1.19
CA PRO A 111 12.71 -0.58 -1.00
C PRO A 111 13.12 -1.09 0.38
N ALA A 112 14.25 -0.62 0.91
CA ALA A 112 14.75 -1.02 2.22
C ALA A 112 13.86 -0.51 3.37
N LEU A 113 13.39 0.74 3.28
CA LEU A 113 12.40 1.29 4.21
C LEU A 113 11.08 0.53 4.10
N ARG A 114 10.68 0.16 2.88
CA ARG A 114 9.44 -0.58 2.65
C ARG A 114 9.45 -1.94 3.33
N SER A 115 10.51 -2.74 3.16
CA SER A 115 10.63 -4.05 3.82
C SER A 115 10.72 -3.91 5.35
N THR A 116 11.24 -2.79 5.82
CA THR A 116 11.46 -2.55 7.25
C THR A 116 10.20 -2.08 7.96
N PHE A 117 9.49 -1.10 7.39
CA PHE A 117 8.42 -0.36 8.07
C PHE A 117 7.03 -0.64 7.51
N CYS A 118 6.92 -1.22 6.31
CA CYS A 118 5.65 -1.62 5.73
C CYS A 118 5.42 -3.12 5.87
N CYS A 119 4.16 -3.49 5.93
CA CYS A 119 3.68 -4.85 5.77
C CYS A 119 3.26 -5.10 4.32
N VAL A 120 3.49 -6.34 3.89
CA VAL A 120 3.01 -6.89 2.61
C VAL A 120 2.12 -8.12 2.80
N GLU A 121 1.89 -8.56 4.05
CA GLU A 121 1.25 -9.85 4.36
C GLU A 121 -0.10 -9.70 5.09
N GLY A 122 -0.96 -10.71 4.90
CA GLY A 122 -2.42 -10.66 5.08
C GLY A 122 -2.94 -10.02 6.36
N GLN A 123 -2.51 -10.48 7.55
CA GLN A 123 -3.08 -9.94 8.81
C GLN A 123 -2.85 -8.43 9.00
N CYS A 124 -1.77 -7.90 8.45
CA CYS A 124 -1.48 -6.48 8.53
C CYS A 124 -2.26 -5.68 7.47
N LEU A 125 -2.45 -6.25 6.28
CA LEU A 125 -3.29 -5.66 5.22
C LEU A 125 -4.78 -5.62 5.59
N LEU A 126 -5.27 -6.63 6.33
CA LEU A 126 -6.63 -6.65 6.87
C LEU A 126 -6.92 -5.43 7.75
N ARG A 127 -5.94 -5.04 8.58
CA ARG A 127 -6.11 -3.90 9.49
C ARG A 127 -6.22 -2.58 8.74
N CYS A 128 -5.53 -2.45 7.61
CA CYS A 128 -5.63 -1.26 6.76
C CYS A 128 -6.81 -1.30 5.77
N GLY A 129 -7.71 -2.30 5.85
CA GLY A 129 -8.82 -2.43 4.89
C GLY A 129 -8.39 -2.68 3.44
N LEU A 130 -7.12 -3.02 3.21
CA LEU A 130 -6.52 -3.17 1.87
C LEU A 130 -6.63 -4.59 1.31
N GLN A 131 -7.06 -5.54 2.13
CA GLN A 131 -7.42 -6.86 1.68
C GLN A 131 -8.94 -6.91 1.53
N PRO A 132 -9.48 -7.23 0.33
CA PRO A 132 -10.91 -7.48 0.21
C PRO A 132 -11.23 -8.56 1.24
N GLN A 133 -12.18 -8.27 2.13
CA GLN A 133 -12.74 -9.33 2.95
C GLN A 133 -13.13 -10.44 1.98
N LYS A 134 -12.66 -11.66 2.24
CA LYS A 134 -12.98 -12.78 1.36
C LYS A 134 -14.50 -12.86 1.29
N GLU A 135 -15.07 -12.43 0.16
CA GLU A 135 -16.51 -12.49 -0.05
C GLU A 135 -16.95 -13.90 0.24
N SER A 136 -18.05 -14.04 0.98
CA SER A 136 -18.57 -15.37 1.26
C SER A 136 -18.88 -16.08 -0.05
N GLU A 137 -18.76 -17.40 -0.07
CA GLU A 137 -19.14 -18.22 -1.23
C GLU A 137 -20.60 -17.95 -1.66
N LEU A 138 -21.45 -17.51 -0.72
CA LEU A 138 -22.83 -17.11 -1.00
C LEU A 138 -22.89 -15.80 -1.79
N VAL A 139 -22.10 -14.79 -1.44
CA VAL A 139 -22.01 -13.53 -2.19
C VAL A 139 -21.38 -13.77 -3.56
N ALA A 140 -20.27 -14.52 -3.60
CA ALA A 140 -19.56 -14.83 -4.85
C ALA A 140 -20.39 -15.65 -5.85
N ASN A 141 -21.37 -16.43 -5.39
CA ASN A 141 -22.27 -17.21 -6.24
C ASN A 141 -23.57 -16.47 -6.62
N PHE A 142 -23.70 -15.20 -6.23
CA PHE A 142 -24.82 -14.36 -6.65
C PHE A 142 -24.64 -13.94 -8.13
N PRO A 143 -25.71 -13.84 -8.95
CA PRO A 143 -27.13 -14.06 -8.66
C PRO A 143 -27.60 -15.52 -8.78
N ASN A 144 -26.72 -16.49 -9.04
CA ASN A 144 -27.11 -17.88 -9.33
C ASN A 144 -27.85 -18.56 -8.15
N ASN A 145 -27.49 -18.21 -6.91
CA ASN A 145 -28.15 -18.71 -5.70
C ASN A 145 -29.35 -17.86 -5.23
N ALA A 146 -29.68 -16.76 -5.91
CA ALA A 146 -30.69 -15.79 -5.45
C ALA A 146 -32.08 -16.42 -5.20
N ARG A 147 -32.49 -17.38 -6.04
CA ARG A 147 -33.77 -18.10 -5.85
C ARG A 147 -33.78 -18.93 -4.58
N LYS A 148 -32.65 -19.57 -4.24
CA LYS A 148 -32.51 -20.36 -3.01
C LYS A 148 -32.56 -19.43 -1.78
N LEU A 149 -31.89 -18.27 -1.87
CA LEU A 149 -31.89 -17.25 -0.83
C LEU A 149 -33.29 -16.67 -0.58
N LEU A 150 -34.04 -16.34 -1.64
CA LEU A 150 -35.45 -15.92 -1.53
C LEU A 150 -36.34 -16.99 -0.89
N ALA A 151 -36.11 -18.26 -1.23
CA ALA A 151 -36.89 -19.38 -0.71
C ALA A 151 -36.65 -19.67 0.78
N LEU A 152 -35.59 -19.14 1.40
CA LEU A 152 -35.37 -19.28 2.84
C LEU A 152 -36.39 -18.52 3.67
N ASN A 153 -37.01 -17.47 3.11
CA ASN A 153 -37.91 -16.57 3.84
C ASN A 153 -37.29 -16.06 5.17
N TYR A 154 -35.97 -15.81 5.15
CA TYR A 154 -35.22 -15.34 6.29
C TYR A 154 -35.58 -13.88 6.61
N GLU A 155 -35.92 -13.57 7.87
CA GLU A 155 -36.50 -12.27 8.26
C GLU A 155 -35.66 -11.07 7.77
N PRO A 156 -34.33 -11.05 7.95
CA PRO A 156 -33.48 -9.96 7.47
C PRO A 156 -33.49 -9.76 5.94
N PHE A 157 -33.85 -10.76 5.15
CA PHE A 157 -33.91 -10.64 3.69
C PHE A 157 -35.22 -10.03 3.19
N LYS A 158 -36.29 -10.08 3.99
CA LYS A 158 -37.63 -9.63 3.57
C LYS A 158 -37.69 -8.19 3.06
N PRO A 159 -36.99 -7.19 3.66
CA PRO A 159 -36.98 -5.83 3.13
C PRO A 159 -36.45 -5.75 1.69
N HIS A 160 -35.54 -6.66 1.32
CA HIS A 160 -34.87 -6.68 0.03
C HIS A 160 -35.59 -7.54 -1.01
N HIS A 161 -36.56 -8.38 -0.63
CA HIS A 161 -37.22 -9.33 -1.54
C HIS A 161 -37.77 -8.69 -2.81
N LYS A 162 -38.42 -7.53 -2.69
CA LYS A 162 -38.99 -6.83 -3.85
C LYS A 162 -37.90 -6.43 -4.85
N ASN A 163 -36.81 -5.85 -4.35
CA ASN A 163 -35.69 -5.38 -5.17
C ASN A 163 -34.96 -6.58 -5.79
N LEU A 164 -34.82 -7.67 -5.03
CA LEU A 164 -34.19 -8.89 -5.50
C LEU A 164 -34.98 -9.56 -6.63
N ILE A 165 -36.32 -9.61 -6.51
CA ILE A 165 -37.19 -10.12 -7.57
C ILE A 165 -37.08 -9.25 -8.81
N GLN A 166 -37.18 -7.92 -8.65
CA GLN A 166 -37.06 -6.97 -9.75
C GLN A 166 -35.73 -7.12 -10.49
N TYR A 167 -34.61 -7.17 -9.75
CA TYR A 167 -33.28 -7.37 -10.33
C TYR A 167 -33.15 -8.67 -11.13
N LEU A 168 -33.71 -9.78 -10.63
CA LEU A 168 -33.70 -11.05 -11.36
C LEU A 168 -34.57 -11.02 -12.62
N GLU A 169 -35.65 -10.25 -12.61
CA GLU A 169 -36.48 -10.02 -13.80
C GLU A 169 -35.76 -9.16 -14.83
N ASP A 170 -35.08 -8.10 -14.39
CA ASP A 170 -34.30 -7.21 -15.25
C ASP A 170 -33.05 -7.88 -15.85
N LEU A 171 -32.39 -8.76 -15.10
CA LEU A 171 -31.34 -9.62 -15.64
C LEU A 171 -31.89 -10.56 -16.74
N ARG A 172 -33.11 -11.07 -16.58
CA ARG A 172 -33.73 -11.97 -17.55
C ARG A 172 -34.18 -11.24 -18.82
N SER A 173 -34.65 -10.00 -18.70
CA SER A 173 -35.02 -9.15 -19.85
C SER A 173 -33.81 -8.55 -20.57
N GLY A 174 -32.61 -8.62 -19.97
CA GLY A 174 -31.39 -8.03 -20.49
C GLY A 174 -31.27 -6.53 -20.22
N ASN A 175 -32.09 -6.00 -19.31
CA ASN A 175 -32.03 -4.60 -18.86
C ASN A 175 -30.84 -4.35 -17.92
N GLU A 176 -30.38 -5.39 -17.22
CA GLU A 176 -29.25 -5.36 -16.30
C GLU A 176 -28.12 -6.28 -16.75
N THR A 177 -26.90 -5.96 -16.34
CA THR A 177 -25.70 -6.75 -16.66
C THR A 177 -25.13 -7.45 -15.43
N LEU A 178 -24.66 -8.68 -15.62
CA LEU A 178 -24.00 -9.43 -14.55
C LEU A 178 -22.74 -8.69 -14.06
N GLY A 179 -22.61 -8.57 -12.75
CA GLY A 179 -21.43 -7.95 -12.10
C GLY A 179 -21.53 -6.44 -11.90
N GLN A 180 -22.65 -5.81 -12.27
CA GLN A 180 -23.01 -4.48 -11.80
C GLN A 180 -24.27 -4.60 -10.94
N TYR A 181 -24.15 -4.27 -9.66
CA TYR A 181 -25.26 -4.32 -8.72
C TYR A 181 -25.76 -2.91 -8.45
N PRO A 182 -27.08 -2.67 -8.54
CA PRO A 182 -27.65 -1.42 -8.04
C PRO A 182 -27.53 -1.38 -6.50
N ALA A 183 -27.60 -0.18 -5.92
CA ALA A 183 -27.37 0.05 -4.50
C ALA A 183 -28.24 -0.86 -3.61
N GLU A 184 -29.50 -1.10 -4.00
CA GLU A 184 -30.43 -1.94 -3.25
C GLU A 184 -30.03 -3.42 -3.23
N ILE A 185 -29.26 -3.88 -4.21
CA ILE A 185 -28.73 -5.23 -4.29
C ILE A 185 -27.41 -5.32 -3.54
N GLU A 186 -26.56 -4.29 -3.59
CA GLU A 186 -25.37 -4.20 -2.73
C GLU A 186 -25.77 -4.26 -1.25
N ASP A 187 -26.79 -3.50 -0.83
CA ASP A 187 -27.32 -3.54 0.54
C ASP A 187 -27.75 -4.97 0.95
N PHE A 188 -28.33 -5.73 0.01
CA PHE A 188 -28.68 -7.13 0.27
C PHE A 188 -27.45 -8.03 0.39
N LEU A 189 -26.43 -7.82 -0.45
CA LEU A 189 -25.19 -8.60 -0.41
C LEU A 189 -24.41 -8.34 0.88
N ASP A 190 -24.43 -7.12 1.41
CA ASP A 190 -23.87 -6.79 2.71
C ASP A 190 -24.57 -7.55 3.84
N VAL A 191 -25.91 -7.55 3.85
CA VAL A 191 -26.70 -8.32 4.83
C VAL A 191 -26.42 -9.82 4.70
N LEU A 192 -26.31 -10.35 3.46
CA LEU A 192 -25.97 -11.75 3.19
C LEU A 192 -24.57 -12.09 3.70
N HIS A 193 -23.59 -11.22 3.52
CA HIS A 193 -22.23 -11.39 4.02
C HIS A 193 -22.22 -11.45 5.55
N GLU A 194 -22.86 -10.50 6.22
CA GLU A 194 -22.97 -10.46 7.69
C GLU A 194 -23.62 -11.73 8.26
N HIS A 195 -24.67 -12.22 7.61
CA HIS A 195 -25.45 -13.36 8.08
C HIS A 195 -25.04 -14.71 7.45
N THR A 196 -23.91 -14.77 6.73
CA THR A 196 -23.46 -15.97 6.01
C THR A 196 -23.38 -17.20 6.92
N HIS A 197 -22.94 -17.02 8.17
CA HIS A 197 -22.80 -18.09 9.16
C HIS A 197 -24.13 -18.72 9.60
N ILE A 198 -25.25 -18.00 9.46
CA ILE A 198 -26.61 -18.48 9.75
C ILE A 198 -27.23 -19.06 8.48
N VAL A 199 -27.05 -18.35 7.36
CA VAL A 199 -27.72 -18.66 6.09
C VAL A 199 -27.16 -19.92 5.44
N LYS A 200 -25.84 -20.15 5.52
CA LYS A 200 -25.20 -21.33 4.90
C LYS A 200 -25.76 -22.66 5.47
N PRO A 201 -25.82 -22.88 6.81
CA PRO A 201 -26.46 -24.07 7.37
C PRO A 201 -27.92 -24.25 6.96
N LEU A 202 -28.71 -23.17 6.87
CA LEU A 202 -30.11 -23.24 6.47
C LEU A 202 -30.30 -23.67 5.02
N LEU A 203 -29.37 -23.29 4.14
CA LEU A 203 -29.34 -23.76 2.75
C LEU A 203 -28.97 -25.24 2.69
N ASP A 204 -27.95 -25.65 3.43
CA ASP A 204 -27.49 -27.05 3.47
C ASP A 204 -28.59 -27.98 4.02
N GLU A 205 -29.33 -27.56 5.05
CA GLU A 205 -30.46 -28.33 5.59
C GLU A 205 -31.60 -28.50 4.57
N LYS A 206 -31.96 -27.44 3.83
CA LYS A 206 -32.99 -27.52 2.79
C LYS A 206 -32.62 -28.43 1.62
N GLU A 207 -31.34 -28.49 1.27
CA GLU A 207 -30.84 -29.37 0.20
C GLU A 207 -30.84 -30.84 0.61
N ASN A 208 -30.72 -31.15 1.91
CA ASN A 208 -30.80 -32.52 2.41
C ASN A 208 -32.24 -33.05 2.58
N VAL A 209 -33.24 -32.18 2.47
CA VAL A 209 -34.67 -32.49 2.63
C VAL A 209 -35.41 -32.55 1.29
N SER A 210 -34.77 -32.11 0.19
CA SER A 210 -35.33 -32.08 -1.18
C SER A 210 -34.79 -33.22 -2.04
#